data_AF-A0A7V3MY59-F1
#
_entry.id   AF-A0A7V3MY59-F1
#
_cell.length_a   1.000
_cell.length_b   1.000
_cell.length_c   1.000
_cell.angle_alpha   90.00
_cell.angle_beta   90.00
_cell.angle_gamma   90.00
#
_symmetry.space_group_name_H-M   'P 1'
#
loop_
_entity.id
_entity.type
_entity.pdbx_description
1 polymer ?
#
loop_
_entity_poly.entity_id
_entity_poly.type
_entity_poly.pdbx_seq_one_letter_code
_entity_poly.pdbx_strand_id
1 'polypeptide(L)'
;MGNRQVVQGIRTGGRSARVRDAVLAAVLDELNANGYAALSVEALASRAGVNKTTIYRRWPTLDDLLVDALITWSHDAIPAPDTGSIETDLLALGRILADQLNGGIGQQIVAVVLTAGLRSAALREATRRYLDHQAERATAVVTRAIDRGELPDNTDTFALLTTFRAPLFYRMVTTGDPIDDDLIALTTRVTLTAARAGLLSA
;
A
#
# COMPACT_ATOMS: atom_id res chain seq x y z
N MET A 1 -30.26 51.43 -7.49
CA MET A 1 -31.17 50.40 -6.96
C MET A 1 -31.26 49.32 -8.04
N GLY A 2 -30.43 48.27 -8.07
CA GLY A 2 -30.26 47.20 -7.06
C GLY A 2 -31.19 46.04 -7.47
N ASN A 3 -30.79 44.79 -7.69
CA ASN A 3 -29.52 44.09 -7.57
C ASN A 3 -29.67 42.80 -8.40
N ARG A 4 -28.78 42.52 -9.38
CA ARG A 4 -28.75 41.23 -10.09
C ARG A 4 -28.07 40.23 -9.17
N GLN A 5 -28.85 39.39 -8.49
CA GLN A 5 -28.30 38.24 -7.76
C GLN A 5 -27.74 37.24 -8.78
N VAL A 6 -26.42 37.26 -8.90
CA VAL A 6 -25.65 36.16 -9.49
C VAL A 6 -25.75 35.00 -8.52
N VAL A 7 -26.56 34.00 -8.84
CA VAL A 7 -26.53 32.71 -8.14
C VAL A 7 -25.18 32.09 -8.48
N GLN A 8 -24.23 32.18 -7.56
CA GLN A 8 -22.98 31.43 -7.65
C GLN A 8 -23.33 29.94 -7.64
N GLY A 9 -23.19 29.31 -8.80
CA GLY A 9 -23.32 27.87 -8.93
C GLY A 9 -22.33 27.20 -7.99
N ILE A 10 -22.85 26.38 -7.09
CA ILE A 10 -22.08 25.45 -6.27
C ILE A 10 -21.18 24.67 -7.23
N ARG A 11 -19.86 24.91 -7.18
CA ARG A 11 -18.88 24.10 -7.92
C ARG A 11 -18.84 22.72 -7.27
N THR A 12 -19.79 21.88 -7.64
CA THR A 12 -19.83 20.48 -7.23
C THR A 12 -18.59 19.79 -7.77
N GLY A 13 -17.68 19.38 -6.89
CA GLY A 13 -16.65 18.38 -7.22
C GLY A 13 -17.23 17.06 -7.73
N GLY A 14 -18.55 16.88 -7.75
CA GLY A 14 -19.26 15.62 -7.98
C GLY A 14 -18.99 14.90 -9.31
N ARG A 15 -18.93 15.58 -10.46
CA ARG A 15 -18.69 14.87 -11.75
C ARG A 15 -17.21 14.53 -11.95
N SER A 16 -16.31 15.44 -11.59
CA SER A 16 -14.86 15.22 -11.73
C SER A 16 -14.32 14.19 -10.73
N ALA A 17 -14.85 14.17 -9.50
CA ALA A 17 -14.53 13.15 -8.51
C ALA A 17 -15.03 11.77 -8.96
N ARG A 18 -16.31 11.62 -9.34
CA ARG A 18 -16.85 10.35 -9.84
C ARG A 18 -16.09 9.79 -11.03
N VAL A 19 -15.69 10.64 -11.96
CA VAL A 19 -14.86 10.23 -13.10
C VAL A 19 -13.50 9.73 -12.64
N ARG A 20 -12.89 10.41 -11.65
CA ARG A 20 -11.64 9.91 -11.07
C ARG A 20 -11.83 8.56 -10.40
N ASP A 21 -12.81 8.44 -9.51
CA ASP A 21 -13.04 7.21 -8.76
C ASP A 21 -13.33 6.03 -9.70
N ALA A 22 -14.09 6.27 -10.78
CA ALA A 22 -14.33 5.26 -11.82
C ALA A 22 -13.05 4.83 -12.55
N VAL A 23 -12.16 5.77 -12.87
CA VAL A 23 -10.88 5.45 -13.52
C VAL A 23 -9.93 4.73 -12.56
N LEU A 24 -9.86 5.14 -11.30
CA LEU A 24 -9.05 4.46 -10.29
C LEU A 24 -9.56 3.05 -10.01
N ALA A 25 -10.89 2.86 -9.90
CA ALA A 25 -11.50 1.53 -9.81
C ALA A 25 -11.17 0.67 -11.04
N ALA A 26 -11.19 1.25 -12.25
CA ALA A 26 -10.79 0.53 -13.46
C ALA A 26 -9.32 0.09 -13.44
N VAL A 27 -8.41 0.89 -12.87
CA VAL A 27 -6.99 0.49 -12.69
C VAL A 27 -6.89 -0.72 -11.78
N LEU A 28 -7.59 -0.66 -10.65
CA LEU A 28 -7.62 -1.73 -9.66
C LEU A 28 -8.18 -3.03 -10.24
N ASP A 29 -9.31 -2.96 -10.94
CA ASP A 29 -9.94 -4.10 -11.59
C ASP A 29 -9.05 -4.71 -12.70
N GLU A 30 -8.40 -3.87 -13.49
CA GLU A 30 -7.53 -4.32 -14.59
C GLU A 30 -6.25 -4.98 -14.05
N LEU A 31 -5.66 -4.42 -12.99
CA LEU A 31 -4.55 -5.04 -12.27
C LEU A 31 -4.95 -6.41 -11.73
N ASN A 32 -6.12 -6.51 -11.10
CA ASN A 32 -6.59 -7.77 -10.52
C ASN A 32 -6.91 -8.83 -11.60
N ALA A 33 -7.48 -8.43 -12.73
CA ALA A 33 -7.90 -9.36 -13.78
C ALA A 33 -6.74 -9.81 -14.68
N ASN A 34 -5.88 -8.87 -15.10
CA ASN A 34 -4.92 -9.10 -16.18
C ASN A 34 -3.48 -8.76 -15.79
N GLY A 35 -3.26 -8.28 -14.56
CA GLY A 35 -1.94 -7.90 -14.07
C GLY A 35 -1.40 -6.60 -14.69
N TYR A 36 -0.22 -6.20 -14.22
CA TYR A 36 0.41 -4.95 -14.65
C TYR A 36 0.72 -4.89 -16.17
N ALA A 37 1.14 -6.00 -16.76
CA ALA A 37 1.60 -6.04 -18.16
C ALA A 37 0.47 -5.73 -19.17
N ALA A 38 -0.79 -5.93 -18.79
CA ALA A 38 -1.95 -5.66 -19.63
C ALA A 38 -2.51 -4.24 -19.47
N LEU A 39 -1.99 -3.44 -18.52
CA LEU A 39 -2.49 -2.08 -18.29
C LEU A 39 -2.23 -1.18 -19.50
N SER A 40 -3.30 -0.56 -19.99
CA SER A 40 -3.26 0.44 -21.06
C SER A 40 -4.34 1.49 -20.83
N VAL A 41 -4.08 2.73 -21.26
CA VAL A 41 -5.07 3.82 -21.16
C VAL A 41 -6.33 3.48 -21.97
N GLU A 42 -6.18 2.71 -23.05
CA GLU A 42 -7.23 2.09 -23.85
C GLU A 42 -8.17 1.24 -23.01
N ALA A 43 -7.64 0.21 -22.35
CA ALA A 43 -8.42 -0.72 -21.53
C ALA A 43 -9.10 0.01 -20.38
N LEU A 44 -8.37 0.92 -19.72
CA LEU A 44 -8.87 1.70 -18.59
C LEU A 44 -9.99 2.67 -19.00
N ALA A 45 -9.85 3.35 -20.13
CA ALA A 45 -10.90 4.22 -20.67
C ALA A 45 -12.17 3.44 -20.99
N SER A 46 -12.02 2.28 -21.64
CA SER A 46 -13.13 1.38 -21.95
C SER A 46 -13.84 0.91 -20.69
N ARG A 47 -13.08 0.43 -19.69
CA ARG A 47 -13.62 -0.11 -18.44
C ARG A 47 -14.29 0.97 -17.58
N ALA A 48 -13.70 2.16 -17.49
CA ALA A 48 -14.26 3.28 -16.73
C ALA A 48 -15.41 4.00 -17.46
N GLY A 49 -15.68 3.68 -18.73
CA GLY A 49 -16.71 4.34 -19.53
C GLY A 49 -16.40 5.80 -19.85
N VAL A 50 -15.12 6.15 -20.02
CA VAL A 50 -14.66 7.53 -20.28
C VAL A 50 -13.81 7.61 -21.55
N ASN A 51 -13.68 8.82 -22.11
CA ASN A 51 -12.79 9.04 -23.25
C ASN A 51 -11.31 9.10 -22.78
N LYS A 52 -10.36 8.56 -23.56
CA LYS A 52 -8.92 8.64 -23.27
C LYS A 52 -8.43 10.06 -22.99
N THR A 53 -8.94 11.06 -23.70
CA THR A 53 -8.61 12.48 -23.47
C THR A 53 -8.98 12.96 -22.07
N THR A 54 -10.00 12.35 -21.44
CA THR A 54 -10.37 12.63 -20.04
C THR A 54 -9.34 12.08 -19.07
N ILE A 55 -8.76 10.92 -19.37
CA ILE A 55 -7.66 10.33 -18.60
C ILE A 55 -6.40 11.17 -18.79
N TYR A 56 -5.93 11.37 -20.02
CA TYR A 56 -4.69 12.11 -20.31
C TYR A 56 -4.66 13.54 -19.78
N ARG A 57 -5.82 14.22 -19.72
CA ARG A 57 -5.92 15.57 -19.16
C ARG A 57 -5.59 15.60 -17.66
N ARG A 58 -5.85 14.51 -16.93
CA ARG A 58 -5.63 14.43 -15.48
C ARG A 58 -4.37 13.65 -15.12
N TRP A 59 -4.06 12.61 -15.88
CA TRP A 59 -2.88 11.77 -15.75
C TRP A 59 -2.14 11.73 -17.08
N PRO A 60 -1.13 12.61 -17.26
CA PRO A 60 -0.37 12.68 -18.51
C PRO A 60 0.28 11.35 -18.89
N THR A 61 0.67 10.55 -17.90
CA THR A 61 1.25 9.22 -18.09
C THR A 61 0.48 8.13 -17.33
N LEU A 62 0.69 6.87 -17.72
CA LEU A 62 0.15 5.73 -16.98
C LEU A 62 0.73 5.66 -15.56
N ASP A 63 2.00 6.06 -15.39
CA ASP A 63 2.65 6.16 -14.09
C ASP A 63 1.93 7.15 -13.18
N ASP A 64 1.54 8.34 -13.68
CA ASP A 64 0.78 9.33 -12.90
C ASP A 64 -0.56 8.74 -12.41
N LEU A 65 -1.22 7.95 -13.26
CA LEU A 65 -2.47 7.28 -12.91
C LEU A 65 -2.26 6.18 -11.86
N LEU A 66 -1.18 5.41 -12.00
CA LEU A 66 -0.82 4.38 -11.02
C LEU A 66 -0.45 4.96 -9.67
N VAL A 67 0.32 6.07 -9.64
CA VAL A 67 0.61 6.81 -8.41
C VAL A 67 -0.68 7.19 -7.69
N ASP A 68 -1.65 7.72 -8.44
CA ASP A 68 -2.92 8.18 -7.88
C ASP A 68 -3.79 7.02 -7.36
N ALA A 69 -3.76 5.89 -8.06
CA ALA A 69 -4.42 4.65 -7.63
C ALA A 69 -3.76 4.09 -6.35
N LEU A 70 -2.43 4.05 -6.28
CA LEU A 70 -1.68 3.57 -5.12
C LEU A 70 -1.95 4.43 -3.88
N ILE A 71 -1.94 5.76 -4.02
CA ILE A 71 -2.25 6.69 -2.92
C ILE A 71 -3.70 6.49 -2.45
N THR A 72 -4.64 6.29 -3.39
CA THR A 72 -6.05 6.10 -3.02
C THR A 72 -6.25 4.76 -2.31
N TRP A 73 -5.59 3.70 -2.76
CA TRP A 73 -5.66 2.38 -2.14
C TRP A 73 -4.98 2.34 -0.76
N SER A 74 -3.91 3.12 -0.55
CA SER A 74 -3.19 3.17 0.72
C SER A 74 -3.99 3.75 1.88
N HIS A 75 -5.13 4.40 1.61
CA HIS A 75 -6.00 4.92 2.65
C HIS A 75 -6.70 3.81 3.45
N ASP A 76 -6.82 2.60 2.89
CA ASP A 76 -7.36 1.43 3.59
C ASP A 76 -6.31 0.86 4.56
N ALA A 77 -6.69 0.82 5.84
CA ALA A 77 -5.80 0.52 6.94
C ALA A 77 -5.28 -0.92 6.91
N ILE A 78 -3.95 -1.12 6.99
CA ILE A 78 -3.45 -2.30 7.69
C ILE A 78 -3.80 -2.09 9.18
N PRO A 79 -4.60 -2.97 9.80
CA PRO A 79 -4.88 -2.88 11.23
C PRO A 79 -3.56 -2.95 12.01
N ALA A 80 -3.42 -2.14 13.05
CA ALA A 80 -2.32 -2.26 14.02
C ALA A 80 -2.79 -3.20 15.14
N PRO A 81 -2.43 -4.50 15.13
CA PRO A 81 -2.92 -5.44 16.13
C PRO A 81 -2.44 -5.03 17.52
N ASP A 82 -3.28 -5.21 18.53
CA ASP A 82 -2.94 -4.94 19.93
C ASP A 82 -3.41 -6.10 20.81
N THR A 83 -2.65 -7.19 20.72
CA THR A 83 -2.91 -8.47 21.36
C THR A 83 -2.23 -8.60 22.73
N GLY A 84 -1.42 -7.59 23.11
CA GLY A 84 -0.72 -7.52 24.40
C GLY A 84 0.72 -8.01 24.40
N SER A 85 1.25 -8.52 23.28
CA SER A 85 2.68 -8.81 23.11
C SER A 85 3.14 -8.56 21.67
N ILE A 86 4.40 -8.16 21.48
CA ILE A 86 4.94 -7.91 20.13
C ILE A 86 4.94 -9.16 19.26
N GLU A 87 5.14 -10.33 19.88
CA GLU A 87 5.16 -11.60 19.16
C GLU A 87 3.78 -11.92 18.58
N THR A 88 2.74 -11.85 19.39
CA THR A 88 1.37 -12.09 18.93
C THR A 88 0.88 -11.00 17.97
N ASP A 89 1.35 -9.76 18.12
CA ASP A 89 1.05 -8.67 17.19
C ASP A 89 1.69 -8.90 15.81
N LEU A 90 2.95 -9.33 15.74
CA LEU A 90 3.62 -9.64 14.49
C LEU A 90 3.03 -10.89 13.82
N LEU A 91 2.64 -11.92 14.58
CA LEU A 91 1.92 -13.07 14.01
C LEU A 91 0.57 -12.65 13.40
N ALA A 92 -0.20 -11.82 14.09
CA ALA A 92 -1.47 -11.30 13.59
C ALA A 92 -1.26 -10.44 12.32
N LEU A 93 -0.25 -9.56 12.34
CA LEU A 93 0.13 -8.75 11.20
C LEU A 93 0.57 -9.60 10.00
N GLY A 94 1.32 -10.67 10.25
CA GLY A 94 1.76 -11.61 9.23
C GLY A 94 0.59 -12.32 8.53
N ARG A 95 -0.44 -12.71 9.29
CA ARG A 95 -1.66 -13.32 8.71
C ARG A 95 -2.47 -12.33 7.88
N ILE A 96 -2.63 -11.10 8.37
CA ILE A 96 -3.26 -10.02 7.59
C ILE A 96 -2.52 -9.80 6.27
N LEU A 97 -1.19 -9.82 6.30
CA LEU A 97 -0.37 -9.71 5.08
C LEU A 97 -0.55 -10.95 4.20
N ALA A 98 -0.53 -12.17 4.74
CA ALA A 98 -0.74 -13.38 3.96
C ALA A 98 -2.08 -13.38 3.23
N ASP A 99 -3.17 -12.97 3.90
CA ASP A 99 -4.49 -12.82 3.28
C ASP A 99 -4.49 -11.83 2.11
N GLN A 100 -3.71 -10.76 2.20
CA GLN A 100 -3.57 -9.76 1.14
C GLN A 100 -2.64 -10.21 0.00
N LEU A 101 -1.63 -11.02 0.30
CA LEU A 101 -0.51 -11.32 -0.61
C LEU A 101 -0.65 -12.69 -1.29
N ASN A 102 -1.42 -13.62 -0.73
CA ASN A 102 -1.68 -14.93 -1.32
C ASN A 102 -2.66 -14.89 -2.50
N GLY A 103 -3.23 -13.73 -2.82
CA GLY A 103 -4.05 -13.56 -4.02
C GLY A 103 -4.79 -12.23 -4.08
N GLY A 104 -5.50 -12.04 -5.19
CA GLY A 104 -6.34 -10.88 -5.42
C GLY A 104 -5.56 -9.58 -5.62
N ILE A 105 -6.22 -8.47 -5.36
CA ILE A 105 -5.71 -7.15 -5.74
C ILE A 105 -4.51 -6.69 -4.90
N GLY A 106 -4.45 -7.09 -3.62
CA GLY A 106 -3.33 -6.75 -2.72
C GLY A 106 -2.00 -7.27 -3.24
N GLN A 107 -1.97 -8.52 -3.71
CA GLN A 107 -0.80 -9.13 -4.34
C GLN A 107 -0.33 -8.31 -5.56
N GLN A 108 -1.24 -7.90 -6.44
CA GLN A 108 -0.90 -7.14 -7.64
C GLN A 108 -0.38 -5.74 -7.30
N ILE A 109 -0.98 -5.07 -6.32
CA ILE A 109 -0.52 -3.76 -5.87
C ILE A 109 0.87 -3.86 -5.26
N VAL A 110 1.11 -4.83 -4.37
CA VAL A 110 2.42 -5.01 -3.77
C VAL A 110 3.48 -5.37 -4.83
N ALA A 111 3.13 -6.17 -5.85
CA ALA A 111 4.02 -6.41 -6.99
C ALA A 111 4.37 -5.11 -7.73
N VAL A 112 3.40 -4.20 -7.95
CA VAL A 112 3.65 -2.88 -8.54
C VAL A 112 4.56 -2.03 -7.67
N VAL A 113 4.31 -1.97 -6.37
CA VAL A 113 5.11 -1.23 -5.38
C VAL A 113 6.56 -1.74 -5.38
N LEU A 114 6.78 -3.05 -5.22
CA LEU A 114 8.12 -3.63 -5.13
C LEU A 114 8.97 -3.43 -6.40
N THR A 115 8.33 -3.31 -7.56
CA THR A 115 9.01 -3.14 -8.85
C THR A 115 9.03 -1.69 -9.34
N ALA A 116 8.35 -0.77 -8.66
CA ALA A 116 8.27 0.65 -9.00
C ALA A 116 9.63 1.31 -9.19
N GLY A 117 10.60 0.96 -8.32
CA GLY A 117 11.96 1.48 -8.34
C GLY A 117 12.72 1.22 -9.65
N LEU A 118 12.34 0.18 -10.38
CA LEU A 118 12.97 -0.24 -11.64
C LEU A 118 12.35 0.44 -12.87
N ARG A 119 11.23 1.15 -12.71
CA ARG A 119 10.40 1.66 -13.82
C ARG A 119 10.57 3.15 -14.03
N SER A 120 10.34 3.96 -12.99
CA SER A 120 10.45 5.42 -13.08
C SER A 120 10.73 6.08 -11.75
N ALA A 121 11.25 7.31 -11.79
CA ALA A 121 11.48 8.10 -10.59
C ALA A 121 10.17 8.49 -9.88
N ALA A 122 9.10 8.73 -10.64
CA ALA A 122 7.80 9.10 -10.09
C ALA A 122 7.15 7.95 -9.32
N LEU A 123 7.14 6.73 -9.89
CA LEU A 123 6.62 5.54 -9.20
C LEU A 123 7.44 5.19 -7.96
N ARG A 124 8.77 5.34 -8.03
CA ARG A 124 9.66 5.14 -6.87
C ARG A 124 9.34 6.09 -5.73
N GLU A 125 9.12 7.36 -6.02
CA GLU A 125 8.76 8.38 -5.02
C GLU A 125 7.39 8.08 -4.40
N ALA A 126 6.38 7.79 -5.21
CA ALA A 126 5.04 7.45 -4.73
C ALA A 126 5.05 6.18 -3.86
N THR A 127 5.80 5.17 -4.27
CA THR A 127 5.97 3.93 -3.52
C THR A 127 6.67 4.15 -2.19
N ARG A 128 7.69 5.03 -2.14
CA ARG A 128 8.32 5.38 -0.87
C ARG A 128 7.30 5.98 0.10
N ARG A 129 6.53 6.97 -0.36
CA ARG A 129 5.46 7.58 0.45
C ARG A 129 4.40 6.57 0.88
N TYR A 130 4.05 5.63 0.01
CA TYR A 130 3.17 4.52 0.35
C TYR A 130 3.76 3.70 1.52
N LEU A 131 5.01 3.27 1.40
CA LEU A 131 5.68 2.48 2.44
C LEU A 131 5.85 3.25 3.76
N ASP A 132 6.17 4.55 3.69
CA ASP A 132 6.27 5.44 4.84
C ASP A 132 4.91 5.54 5.57
N HIS A 133 3.81 5.73 4.83
CA HIS A 133 2.47 5.75 5.40
C HIS A 133 2.10 4.40 6.06
N GLN A 134 2.42 3.28 5.41
CA GLN A 134 2.18 1.96 5.99
C GLN A 134 3.06 1.69 7.23
N ALA A 135 4.26 2.27 7.29
CA ALA A 135 5.14 2.19 8.45
C ALA A 135 4.59 3.03 9.61
N GLU A 136 4.24 4.30 9.38
CA GLU A 136 3.63 5.19 10.38
C GLU A 136 2.42 4.57 11.08
N ARG A 137 1.57 3.87 10.32
CA ARG A 137 0.38 3.20 10.86
C ARG A 137 0.71 1.98 11.72
N ALA A 138 1.79 1.28 11.39
CA ALA A 138 2.26 0.14 12.16
C ALA A 138 3.18 0.55 13.34
N THR A 139 3.61 1.81 13.41
CA THR A 139 4.43 2.35 14.50
C THR A 139 3.83 2.08 15.87
N ALA A 140 2.51 2.17 16.00
CA ALA A 140 1.82 1.94 17.27
C ALA A 140 2.09 0.53 17.85
N VAL A 141 2.30 -0.49 16.99
CA VAL A 141 2.64 -1.86 17.43
C VAL A 141 4.01 -1.87 18.12
N VAL A 142 5.01 -1.20 17.53
CA VAL A 142 6.38 -1.16 18.05
C VAL A 142 6.47 -0.25 19.28
N THR A 143 5.85 0.93 19.26
CA THR A 143 5.82 1.85 20.41
C THR A 143 5.23 1.18 21.63
N ARG A 144 4.08 0.50 21.51
CA ARG A 144 3.48 -0.20 22.66
C ARG A 144 4.38 -1.33 23.19
N ALA A 145 5.13 -2.01 22.34
CA ALA A 145 6.07 -3.04 22.76
C ALA A 145 7.28 -2.46 23.51
N ILE A 146 7.78 -1.30 23.09
CA ILE A 146 8.80 -0.54 23.83
C ILE A 146 8.25 -0.11 25.19
N ASP A 147 7.05 0.46 25.25
CA ASP A 147 6.41 0.90 26.50
C ASP A 147 6.23 -0.26 27.50
N ARG A 148 6.04 -1.49 27.01
CA ARG A 148 5.95 -2.73 27.81
C ARG A 148 7.32 -3.33 28.17
N GLY A 149 8.43 -2.78 27.65
CA GLY A 149 9.78 -3.29 27.87
C GLY A 149 10.10 -4.57 27.09
N GLU A 150 9.34 -4.90 26.04
CA GLU A 150 9.58 -6.09 25.22
C GLU A 150 10.67 -5.89 24.15
N LEU A 151 10.98 -4.62 23.85
CA LEU A 151 11.97 -4.17 22.88
C LEU A 151 12.84 -3.05 23.48
N PRO A 152 14.10 -2.89 23.04
CA PRO A 152 14.94 -1.75 23.42
C PRO A 152 14.33 -0.38 23.04
N ASP A 153 14.54 0.63 23.86
CA ASP A 153 14.00 1.99 23.67
C ASP A 153 14.41 2.67 22.36
N ASN A 154 15.56 2.29 21.80
CA ASN A 154 16.10 2.82 20.56
C ASN A 154 15.76 1.97 19.32
N THR A 155 14.80 1.04 19.42
CA THR A 155 14.39 0.20 18.29
C THR A 155 13.86 1.06 17.14
N ASP A 156 14.47 0.95 15.97
CA ASP A 156 14.00 1.54 14.72
C ASP A 156 12.79 0.73 14.22
N THR A 157 11.62 1.38 14.29
CA THR A 157 10.35 0.83 13.83
C THR A 157 10.39 0.44 12.35
N PHE A 158 11.00 1.27 11.50
CA PHE A 158 11.07 1.02 10.07
C PHE A 158 11.98 -0.18 9.77
N ALA A 159 13.13 -0.26 10.44
CA ALA A 159 14.04 -1.41 10.33
C ALA A 159 13.34 -2.71 10.75
N LEU A 160 12.67 -2.71 11.92
CA LEU A 160 11.92 -3.86 12.42
C LEU A 160 10.86 -4.35 11.43
N LEU A 161 9.98 -3.45 10.97
CA LEU A 161 8.91 -3.81 10.05
C LEU A 161 9.44 -4.24 8.68
N THR A 162 10.55 -3.65 8.22
CA THR A 162 11.19 -4.04 6.96
C THR A 162 11.77 -5.45 7.06
N THR A 163 12.52 -5.75 8.13
CA THR A 163 13.06 -7.09 8.41
C THR A 163 11.95 -8.13 8.51
N PHE A 164 10.82 -7.78 9.15
CA PHE A 164 9.66 -8.65 9.26
C PHE A 164 8.94 -8.90 7.92
N ARG A 165 8.80 -7.90 7.06
CA ARG A 165 8.01 -8.04 5.82
C ARG A 165 8.83 -8.60 4.65
N ALA A 166 10.14 -8.36 4.63
CA ALA A 166 10.99 -8.69 3.50
C ALA A 166 10.93 -10.18 3.08
N PRO A 167 10.97 -11.18 3.99
CA PRO A 167 10.83 -12.58 3.60
C PRO A 167 9.47 -12.93 2.99
N LEU A 168 8.38 -12.30 3.47
CA LEU A 168 7.03 -12.49 2.95
C LEU A 168 6.93 -11.97 1.51
N PHE A 169 7.42 -10.75 1.29
CA PHE A 169 7.49 -10.15 -0.05
C PHE A 169 8.41 -10.91 -0.99
N TYR A 170 9.55 -11.40 -0.48
CA TYR A 170 10.47 -12.22 -1.27
C TYR A 170 9.79 -13.51 -1.74
N ARG A 171 9.11 -14.27 -0.86
CA ARG A 171 8.36 -15.48 -1.23
C ARG A 171 7.30 -15.18 -2.29
N MET A 172 6.52 -14.13 -2.08
CA MET A 172 5.48 -13.71 -3.03
C MET A 172 6.05 -13.41 -4.43
N VAL A 173 7.15 -12.66 -4.53
CA VAL A 173 7.69 -12.20 -5.82
C VAL A 173 8.56 -13.24 -6.52
N THR A 174 9.30 -14.06 -5.77
CA THR A 174 10.34 -14.93 -6.35
C THR A 174 9.84 -16.34 -6.63
N THR A 175 9.24 -16.99 -5.63
CA THR A 175 8.75 -18.36 -5.74
C THR A 175 7.27 -18.41 -6.10
N GLY A 176 6.49 -17.42 -5.70
CA GLY A 176 5.03 -17.41 -5.87
C GLY A 176 4.30 -18.39 -4.96
N ASP A 177 5.02 -19.16 -4.14
CA ASP A 177 4.45 -20.02 -3.10
C ASP A 177 3.62 -19.20 -2.11
N PRO A 178 2.53 -19.77 -1.55
CA PRO A 178 1.76 -19.12 -0.50
C PRO A 178 2.63 -18.76 0.71
N ILE A 179 2.34 -17.61 1.30
CA ILE A 179 2.79 -17.25 2.64
C ILE A 179 1.96 -18.06 3.63
N ASP A 180 2.60 -18.98 4.32
CA ASP A 180 2.03 -19.85 5.34
C ASP A 180 2.37 -19.39 6.76
N ASP A 181 1.70 -19.98 7.76
CA ASP A 181 1.93 -19.70 9.18
C ASP A 181 3.38 -20.04 9.60
N ASP A 182 4.02 -21.02 8.95
CA ASP A 182 5.41 -21.40 9.25
C ASP A 182 6.39 -20.30 8.87
N LEU A 183 6.25 -19.71 7.67
CA LEU A 183 7.05 -18.55 7.27
C LEU A 183 6.79 -17.35 8.18
N ILE A 184 5.52 -17.07 8.51
CA ILE A 184 5.16 -15.97 9.41
C ILE A 184 5.85 -16.15 10.77
N ALA A 185 5.76 -17.34 11.36
CA ALA A 185 6.36 -17.64 12.66
C ALA A 185 7.90 -17.56 12.62
N LEU A 186 8.52 -18.06 11.55
CA LEU A 186 9.97 -17.97 11.35
C LEU A 186 10.43 -16.51 11.30
N THR A 187 9.76 -15.70 10.46
CA THR A 187 10.15 -14.31 10.26
C THR A 187 9.88 -13.44 11.49
N THR A 188 8.79 -13.68 12.24
CA THR A 188 8.57 -13.09 13.56
C THR A 188 9.73 -13.39 14.49
N ARG A 189 10.13 -14.67 14.61
CA ARG A 189 11.21 -15.09 15.52
C ARG A 189 12.54 -14.45 15.17
N VAL A 190 12.92 -14.45 13.89
CA VAL A 190 14.16 -13.84 13.40
C VAL A 190 14.17 -12.34 13.68
N THR A 191 13.09 -11.64 13.36
CA THR A 191 12.97 -10.19 13.56
C THR A 191 13.07 -9.84 15.05
N LEU A 192 12.34 -10.53 15.92
CA LEU A 192 12.36 -10.24 17.35
C LEU A 192 13.69 -10.58 18.00
N THR A 193 14.36 -11.64 17.54
CA THR A 193 15.71 -11.96 18.01
C THR A 193 16.68 -10.82 17.66
N ALA A 194 16.62 -10.31 16.44
CA ALA A 194 17.47 -9.18 16.01
C ALA A 194 17.13 -7.88 16.75
N ALA A 195 15.85 -7.57 16.92
CA ALA A 195 15.39 -6.37 17.62
C ALA A 195 15.80 -6.38 19.10
N ARG A 196 15.57 -7.49 19.81
CA ARG A 196 15.96 -7.65 21.23
C ARG A 196 17.47 -7.65 21.44
N ALA A 197 18.24 -8.03 20.42
CA ALA A 197 19.70 -7.92 20.41
C ALA A 197 20.21 -6.50 20.06
N GLY A 198 19.32 -5.53 19.81
CA GLY A 198 19.68 -4.15 19.45
C GLY A 198 20.18 -3.97 18.02
N LEU A 199 20.02 -4.97 17.15
CA LEU A 199 20.51 -4.92 15.76
C LEU A 199 19.63 -4.06 14.84
N LEU A 200 18.41 -3.73 15.27
CA LEU A 200 17.44 -2.92 14.54
C LEU A 200 17.22 -1.60 15.27
N SER A 201 18.30 -0.87 15.55
CA SER A 201 18.29 0.39 16.28
C SER A 201 18.60 1.58 15.38
N ALA A 202 18.07 2.76 15.71
CA ALA A 202 18.34 4.02 15.02
C ALA A 202 19.66 4.68 15.44
#